data_AF-A0A914TQW0-F1
#
_entry.id   AF-A0A914TQW0-F1
#
_cell.length_a   1.000
_cell.length_b   1.000
_cell.length_c   1.000
_cell.angle_alpha   90.00
_cell.angle_beta   90.00
_cell.angle_gamma   90.00
#
_symmetry.space_group_name_H-M   'P 1'
#
loop_
_entity.id
_entity.type
_entity.pdbx_description
1 polymer ?
#
loop_
_entity_poly.entity_id
_entity_poly.type
_entity_poly.pdbx_seq_one_letter_code
_entity_poly.pdbx_strand_id
1 'polypeptide(L)'
;MKLLIVIFLFGSFILVESSHRQNHFGNPCYLCECFVEYTDRDQALASVPYKIALNGYDTTEDQCLATCLRDENCKAAVYAFIGGRDVFACELYDQVNTREPIYTPHSNLYIKRVAKCPKPTSHLLPIELIDGDEKILERKRKYLRLQQKLNPFHHGRK
;
A
#
# COMPACT_ATOMS: atom_id res chain seq x y z
N MET A 1 -10.61 -3.34 67.93
CA MET A 1 -10.36 -1.98 67.43
C MET A 1 -9.73 -2.07 66.06
N LYS A 2 -10.14 -1.18 65.16
CA LYS A 2 -10.11 -1.32 63.71
C LYS A 2 -8.72 -1.32 63.08
N LEU A 3 -8.61 -2.23 62.12
CA LEU A 3 -7.67 -2.37 61.01
C LEU A 3 -7.57 -1.05 60.19
N LEU A 4 -6.37 -0.63 59.79
CA LEU A 4 -6.16 0.40 58.76
C LEU A 4 -5.10 -0.09 57.78
N ILE A 5 -5.60 -0.78 56.76
CA ILE A 5 -4.86 -1.17 55.54
C ILE A 5 -4.78 0.08 54.67
N VAL A 6 -3.57 0.55 54.40
CA VAL A 6 -3.31 1.62 53.42
C VAL A 6 -3.44 0.99 52.03
N ILE A 7 -4.57 1.24 51.37
CA ILE A 7 -4.81 0.85 49.98
C ILE A 7 -4.09 1.88 49.10
N PHE A 8 -2.97 1.48 48.51
CA PHE A 8 -2.32 2.23 47.43
C PHE A 8 -3.21 2.14 46.18
N LEU A 9 -3.88 3.24 45.85
CA LEU A 9 -4.53 3.45 44.56
C LEU A 9 -3.44 3.62 43.48
N PHE A 10 -2.99 2.52 42.88
CA PHE A 10 -2.28 2.56 41.61
C PHE A 10 -3.28 2.90 40.51
N GLY A 11 -3.35 4.19 40.20
CA GLY A 11 -4.00 4.71 39.00
C GLY A 11 -3.25 4.25 37.75
N SER A 12 -4.02 3.67 36.84
CA SER A 12 -3.91 3.81 35.38
C SER A 12 -2.56 3.53 34.73
N PHE A 13 -2.47 2.45 33.95
CA PHE A 13 -2.22 2.49 32.51
C PHE A 13 -2.59 1.10 31.96
N ILE A 14 -3.86 0.89 31.62
CA ILE A 14 -4.20 -0.16 30.66
C ILE A 14 -3.62 0.35 29.34
N LEU A 15 -2.43 -0.12 28.97
CA LEU A 15 -2.00 -0.12 27.59
C LEU A 15 -3.01 -0.99 26.86
N VAL A 16 -3.99 -0.35 26.23
CA VAL A 16 -4.82 -1.00 25.23
C VAL A 16 -3.86 -1.29 24.08
N GLU A 17 -3.26 -2.46 24.12
CA GLU A 17 -2.60 -3.07 22.98
C GLU A 17 -3.70 -3.20 21.92
N SER A 18 -3.69 -2.31 20.93
CA SER A 18 -4.62 -2.35 19.81
C SER A 18 -4.22 -3.52 18.90
N SER A 19 -4.36 -4.73 19.42
CA SER A 19 -4.20 -5.94 18.67
C SER A 19 -5.37 -6.04 17.69
N HIS A 20 -5.00 -6.10 16.41
CA HIS A 20 -5.88 -6.41 15.29
C HIS A 20 -6.85 -5.33 14.82
N ARG A 21 -6.35 -4.15 14.42
CA ARG A 21 -7.07 -3.35 13.40
C ARG A 21 -6.80 -3.94 12.02
N GLN A 22 -7.88 -4.26 11.29
CA GLN A 22 -7.80 -4.56 9.86
C GLN A 22 -7.13 -3.38 9.16
N ASN A 23 -6.04 -3.65 8.46
CA ASN A 23 -5.17 -2.65 7.85
C ASN A 23 -5.86 -2.07 6.60
N HIS A 24 -6.64 -1.02 6.81
CA HIS A 24 -7.27 -0.23 5.75
C HIS A 24 -6.44 1.02 5.42
N PHE A 25 -6.59 1.51 4.19
CA PHE A 25 -6.15 2.83 3.72
C PHE A 25 -6.52 3.90 4.77
N GLY A 26 -5.53 4.54 5.39
CA GLY A 26 -5.73 5.57 6.44
C GLY A 26 -5.09 5.29 7.80
N ASN A 27 -4.47 4.12 8.01
CA ASN A 27 -3.52 3.94 9.11
C ASN A 27 -2.13 4.48 8.73
N PRO A 28 -1.31 4.93 9.70
CA PRO A 28 0.06 5.33 9.42
C PRO A 28 0.86 4.13 8.91
N CYS A 29 1.33 4.22 7.67
CA CYS A 29 2.15 3.19 7.05
C CYS A 29 3.50 3.06 7.75
N TYR A 30 3.81 1.86 8.25
CA TYR A 30 5.03 1.60 9.00
C TYR A 30 6.27 1.62 8.09
N LEU A 31 6.22 1.00 6.92
CA LEU A 31 7.38 0.86 6.04
C LEU A 31 7.56 1.99 5.04
N CYS A 32 6.62 2.93 4.90
CA CYS A 32 6.67 3.96 3.86
C CYS A 32 7.93 4.83 3.92
N GLU A 33 8.48 5.10 5.10
CA GLU A 33 9.74 5.85 5.24
C GLU A 33 10.95 5.16 4.58
N CYS A 34 10.87 3.84 4.37
CA CYS A 34 11.90 3.06 3.69
C CYS A 34 11.82 3.16 2.16
N PHE A 35 10.81 3.86 1.65
CA PHE A 35 10.57 4.06 0.23
C PHE A 35 10.55 5.56 -0.09
N VAL A 36 10.67 5.86 -1.38
CA VAL A 36 10.24 7.15 -1.91
C VAL A 36 8.80 6.95 -2.36
N GLU A 37 7.89 7.61 -1.66
CA GLU A 37 6.45 7.49 -1.85
C GLU A 37 5.94 8.55 -2.84
N TYR A 38 5.13 8.11 -3.79
CA TYR A 38 4.37 8.96 -4.70
C TYR A 38 2.89 8.63 -4.54
N THR A 39 2.15 9.56 -3.94
CA THR A 39 0.70 9.44 -3.68
C THR A 39 -0.13 10.22 -4.69
N ASP A 40 -1.33 9.72 -5.01
CA ASP A 40 -2.42 10.45 -5.69
C ASP A 40 -2.01 11.28 -6.92
N ARG A 41 -0.90 10.94 -7.57
CA ARG A 41 -0.24 11.71 -8.61
C ARG A 41 0.21 10.80 -9.73
N ASP A 42 0.33 11.39 -10.91
CA ASP A 42 0.72 10.76 -12.16
C ASP A 42 2.06 10.01 -12.00
N GLN A 43 2.10 8.75 -11.53
CA GLN A 43 3.21 7.79 -11.69
C GLN A 43 2.77 6.35 -11.34
N ALA A 44 2.04 5.71 -12.24
CA ALA A 44 2.07 4.26 -12.39
C ALA A 44 3.07 3.91 -13.48
N LEU A 45 3.78 2.81 -13.25
CA LEU A 45 4.77 2.30 -14.18
C LEU A 45 4.07 1.81 -15.44
N ALA A 46 4.49 2.29 -16.61
CA ALA A 46 4.11 1.76 -17.93
C ALA A 46 4.74 0.39 -18.22
N SER A 47 5.17 -0.33 -17.19
CA SER A 47 5.65 -1.69 -17.26
C SER A 47 4.62 -2.66 -16.69
N VAL A 48 4.75 -3.93 -17.07
CA VAL A 48 3.99 -5.01 -16.46
C VAL A 48 4.68 -5.33 -15.13
N PRO A 49 3.96 -5.37 -13.99
CA PRO A 49 4.56 -5.88 -12.76
C PRO A 49 5.01 -7.32 -12.97
N TYR A 50 6.15 -7.72 -12.44
CA TYR A 50 6.59 -9.12 -12.58
C TYR A 50 5.86 -10.05 -11.62
N LYS A 51 5.39 -9.53 -10.47
CA LYS A 51 4.60 -10.25 -9.48
C LYS A 51 3.41 -9.41 -9.02
N ILE A 52 2.29 -10.06 -8.73
CA ILE A 52 1.14 -9.44 -8.06
C ILE A 52 0.66 -10.32 -6.91
N ALA A 53 0.00 -9.71 -5.92
CA ALA A 53 -0.66 -10.49 -4.87
C ALA A 53 -1.74 -11.41 -5.47
N LEU A 54 -1.74 -12.68 -5.05
CA LEU A 54 -2.80 -13.63 -5.39
C LEU A 54 -4.15 -13.13 -4.85
N ASN A 55 -4.17 -12.70 -3.59
CA ASN A 55 -5.35 -12.18 -2.93
C ASN A 55 -5.13 -10.72 -2.53
N GLY A 56 -5.69 -9.84 -3.35
CA GLY A 56 -5.64 -8.41 -3.13
C GLY A 56 -6.39 -7.94 -1.88
N TYR A 57 -7.54 -8.54 -1.56
CA TYR A 57 -8.43 -8.10 -0.47
C TYR A 57 -7.76 -8.17 0.91
N ASP A 58 -6.97 -9.22 1.13
CA ASP A 58 -6.34 -9.48 2.43
C ASP A 58 -4.93 -8.88 2.52
N THR A 59 -4.45 -8.25 1.44
CA THR A 59 -3.10 -7.69 1.38
C THR A 59 -3.09 -6.25 1.89
N THR A 60 -2.25 -6.02 2.88
CA THR A 60 -2.06 -4.71 3.49
C THR A 60 -0.89 -3.97 2.85
N GLU A 61 -0.89 -2.64 2.92
CA GLU A 61 0.18 -1.80 2.38
C GLU A 61 1.56 -2.22 2.93
N ASP A 62 1.68 -2.32 4.25
CA ASP A 62 2.92 -2.75 4.90
C ASP A 62 3.33 -4.19 4.52
N GLN A 63 2.39 -5.11 4.31
CA GLN A 63 2.72 -6.46 3.84
C GLN A 63 3.25 -6.44 2.40
N CYS A 64 2.69 -5.60 1.54
CA CYS A 64 3.19 -5.37 0.18
C CYS A 64 4.62 -4.83 0.20
N LEU A 65 4.85 -3.78 0.99
CA LEU A 65 6.16 -3.15 1.14
C LEU A 65 7.20 -4.09 1.77
N ALA A 66 6.81 -4.87 2.78
CA ALA A 66 7.68 -5.85 3.42
C ALA A 66 8.12 -6.93 2.42
N THR A 67 7.19 -7.38 1.58
CA THR A 67 7.46 -8.37 0.53
C THR A 67 8.46 -7.80 -0.49
N CYS A 68 8.26 -6.57 -0.95
CA CYS A 68 9.23 -5.89 -1.82
C CYS A 68 10.59 -5.64 -1.16
N LEU A 69 10.64 -5.34 0.14
CA LEU A 69 11.90 -5.17 0.86
C LEU A 69 12.73 -6.45 0.88
N ARG A 70 12.07 -7.61 1.06
CA ARG A 70 12.72 -8.92 1.10
C ARG A 70 13.12 -9.45 -0.27
N ASP A 71 12.40 -9.08 -1.32
CA ASP A 71 12.74 -9.47 -2.68
C ASP A 71 13.87 -8.58 -3.24
N GLU A 72 14.98 -9.20 -3.65
CA GLU A 72 16.13 -8.51 -4.23
C GLU A 72 15.85 -7.94 -5.62
N ASN A 73 14.93 -8.58 -6.35
CA ASN A 73 14.51 -8.15 -7.68
C ASN A 73 13.58 -6.94 -7.58
N CYS A 74 12.80 -6.81 -6.51
CA CYS A 74 11.86 -5.71 -6.35
C CYS A 74 12.58 -4.36 -6.21
N LYS A 75 12.29 -3.44 -7.14
CA LYS A 75 12.75 -2.05 -7.15
C LYS A 75 11.63 -1.07 -6.82
N ALA A 76 10.38 -1.43 -7.09
CA ALA A 76 9.22 -0.68 -6.63
C ALA A 76 8.02 -1.59 -6.36
N ALA A 77 7.13 -1.09 -5.51
CA ALA A 77 5.82 -1.68 -5.28
C ALA A 77 4.74 -0.64 -5.58
N VAL A 78 3.61 -1.08 -6.12
CA VAL A 78 2.38 -0.28 -6.18
C VAL A 78 1.38 -0.92 -5.24
N TYR A 79 0.79 -0.09 -4.38
CA TYR A 79 -0.37 -0.46 -3.59
C TYR A 79 -1.54 0.43 -4.00
N ALA A 80 -2.60 -0.18 -4.54
CA ALA A 80 -3.68 0.57 -5.17
C ALA A 80 -5.06 0.05 -4.77
N PHE A 81 -6.01 0.95 -4.58
CA PHE A 81 -7.43 0.66 -4.52
C PHE A 81 -8.02 0.72 -5.94
N ILE A 82 -8.35 -0.43 -6.54
CA ILE A 82 -9.00 -0.44 -7.85
C ILE A 82 -10.52 -0.51 -7.69
N GLY A 83 -11.21 0.54 -8.14
CA GLY A 83 -12.66 0.66 -8.05
C GLY A 83 -13.44 -0.38 -8.88
N GLY A 84 -14.56 -0.84 -8.31
CA GLY A 84 -15.46 -1.86 -8.84
C GLY A 84 -15.29 -3.23 -8.13
N ARG A 85 -15.98 -3.41 -7.00
CA ARG A 85 -15.86 -4.54 -6.05
C ARG A 85 -14.48 -4.67 -5.38
N ASP A 86 -13.93 -3.57 -4.88
CA ASP A 86 -12.94 -3.54 -3.78
C ASP A 86 -11.67 -4.41 -3.90
N VAL A 87 -10.90 -4.34 -5.00
CA VAL A 87 -9.61 -5.08 -5.08
C VAL A 87 -8.45 -4.14 -4.75
N PHE A 88 -7.85 -4.27 -3.56
CA PHE A 88 -6.51 -3.72 -3.30
C PHE A 88 -5.50 -4.54 -4.11
N ALA A 89 -4.71 -3.93 -4.99
CA ALA A 89 -3.66 -4.65 -5.71
C ALA A 89 -2.31 -4.28 -5.12
N CYS A 90 -1.57 -5.28 -4.63
CA CYS A 90 -0.13 -5.18 -4.47
C CYS A 90 0.54 -5.69 -5.75
N GLU A 91 1.33 -4.83 -6.39
CA GLU A 91 2.05 -5.12 -7.62
C GLU A 91 3.54 -4.84 -7.39
N LEU A 92 4.42 -5.78 -7.74
CA LEU A 92 5.87 -5.64 -7.60
C LEU A 92 6.53 -5.43 -8.97
N TYR A 93 7.51 -4.54 -9.00
CA TYR A 93 8.22 -4.12 -10.20
C TYR A 93 9.73 -4.29 -10.01
N ASP A 94 10.37 -4.89 -11.00
CA ASP A 94 11.82 -5.09 -11.10
C ASP A 94 12.53 -3.91 -11.79
N GLN A 95 11.73 -3.03 -12.40
CA GLN A 95 12.18 -1.83 -13.08
C GLN A 95 11.29 -0.65 -12.71
N VAL A 96 11.89 0.53 -12.64
CA VAL A 96 11.19 1.77 -12.32
C VAL A 96 11.49 2.80 -13.41
N ASN A 97 10.46 3.23 -14.13
CA ASN A 97 10.53 4.37 -15.04
C ASN A 97 9.71 5.52 -14.46
N THR A 98 10.40 6.52 -13.92
CA THR A 98 9.78 7.75 -13.39
C THR A 98 9.53 8.81 -14.45
N ARG A 99 9.92 8.57 -15.72
CA ARG A 99 9.79 9.54 -16.82
C ARG A 99 8.45 9.45 -17.55
N GLU A 100 7.78 8.29 -17.51
CA GLU A 100 6.51 8.05 -18.20
C GLU A 100 5.40 7.75 -17.18
N PRO A 101 4.91 8.78 -16.50
CA PRO A 101 3.88 8.61 -15.50
C PRO A 101 2.55 8.13 -16.08
N ILE A 102 1.98 7.04 -15.56
CA ILE A 102 0.58 6.66 -15.81
C ILE A 102 -0.29 7.13 -14.63
N TYR A 103 -1.38 7.84 -14.88
CA TYR A 103 -2.35 8.13 -13.82
C TYR A 103 -3.20 6.89 -13.51
N THR A 104 -3.17 6.44 -12.26
CA THR A 104 -4.18 5.54 -11.69
C THR A 104 -4.73 6.17 -10.41
N PRO A 105 -6.06 6.34 -10.26
CA PRO A 105 -6.62 6.95 -9.07
C PRO A 105 -6.50 5.98 -7.89
N HIS A 106 -6.35 6.53 -6.68
CA HIS A 106 -6.25 5.78 -5.42
C HIS A 106 -5.11 4.74 -5.41
N SER A 107 -3.97 5.08 -6.01
CA SER A 107 -2.77 4.24 -6.01
C SER A 107 -1.56 5.00 -5.51
N ASN A 108 -0.75 4.31 -4.71
CA ASN A 108 0.54 4.80 -4.28
C ASN A 108 1.66 3.96 -4.90
N LEU A 109 2.69 4.64 -5.39
CA LEU A 109 3.93 4.03 -5.87
C LEU A 109 5.02 4.20 -4.81
N TYR A 110 5.71 3.12 -4.49
CA TYR A 110 6.79 3.07 -3.52
C TYR A 110 8.05 2.59 -4.21
N ILE A 111 9.02 3.49 -4.38
CA ILE A 111 10.33 3.15 -4.95
C ILE A 111 11.27 2.78 -3.81
N LYS A 112 11.86 1.58 -3.86
CA LYS A 112 12.77 1.07 -2.84
C LYS A 112 14.00 1.97 -2.76
N ARG A 113 14.33 2.47 -1.58
CA ARG A 113 15.55 3.26 -1.38
C ARG A 113 16.77 2.35 -1.49
N VAL A 114 17.90 2.91 -1.96
CA VAL A 114 19.18 2.21 -2.01
C VAL A 114 19.73 1.93 -0.60
N ALA A 115 19.47 2.84 0.34
CA ALA A 115 19.83 2.66 1.74
C ALA A 115 19.01 1.53 2.37
N LYS A 116 19.65 0.72 3.21
CA LYS A 116 18.97 -0.36 3.93
C LYS A 116 17.91 0.23 4.88
N CYS A 117 16.69 -0.29 4.79
CA CYS A 117 15.60 0.05 5.70
C CYS A 117 15.97 -0.38 7.13
N PRO A 118 15.94 0.53 8.13
CA PRO A 118 16.26 0.19 9.52
C PRO A 118 15.10 -0.53 10.23
N LYS A 119 13.89 -0.48 9.66
CA LYS A 119 12.68 -1.06 10.26
C LYS A 119 12.65 -2.58 10.09
N PRO A 120 12.49 -3.36 11.18
CA PRO A 120 12.34 -4.81 11.10
C PRO A 120 11.06 -5.19 10.34
N THR A 121 11.16 -6.15 9.42
CA THR A 121 9.99 -6.65 8.68
C THR A 121 9.49 -7.99 9.18
N SER A 122 10.11 -8.61 10.19
CA SER A 122 9.82 -9.98 10.64
C SER A 122 8.38 -10.20 11.13
N HIS A 123 7.72 -9.16 11.64
CA HIS A 123 6.34 -9.21 12.12
C HIS A 123 5.29 -9.09 11.00
N LEU A 124 5.70 -8.74 9.78
CA LEU A 124 4.81 -8.60 8.63
C LEU A 124 4.83 -9.90 7.85
N LEU A 125 3.70 -10.59 7.74
CA LEU A 125 3.66 -11.86 6.99
C LEU A 125 3.94 -11.61 5.49
N PRO A 126 4.72 -12.48 4.82
CA PRO A 126 4.84 -12.44 3.37
C PRO A 126 3.48 -12.68 2.72
N ILE A 127 3.24 -12.02 1.58
CA ILE A 127 2.04 -12.25 0.77
C ILE A 127 2.32 -13.31 -0.28
N GLU A 128 1.29 -14.07 -0.65
CA GLU A 128 1.36 -14.99 -1.77
C GLU A 128 1.32 -14.20 -3.09
N LEU A 129 2.25 -14.51 -3.98
CA LEU A 129 2.42 -13.81 -5.24
C LEU A 129 2.21 -14.75 -6.43
N ILE A 130 1.51 -14.26 -7.45
CA ILE A 130 1.44 -14.86 -8.78
C ILE A 130 2.21 -14.00 -9.78
N ASP A 131 2.55 -14.55 -10.93
CA ASP A 131 3.20 -13.80 -11.98
C ASP A 131 2.26 -12.73 -12.55
N GLY A 132 2.82 -11.57 -12.90
CA GLY A 132 2.03 -10.50 -13.48
C GLY A 132 1.55 -10.83 -14.90
N ASP A 133 0.39 -10.28 -15.25
CA ASP A 133 -0.28 -10.46 -16.54
C ASP A 133 -0.39 -9.12 -17.27
N GLU A 134 -0.19 -9.11 -18.59
CA GLU A 134 -0.39 -7.94 -19.46
C GLU A 134 -1.81 -7.35 -19.34
N LYS A 135 -2.80 -8.14 -18.94
CA LYS A 135 -4.16 -7.67 -18.63
C LYS A 135 -4.18 -6.53 -17.60
N ILE A 136 -3.19 -6.46 -16.70
CA ILE A 136 -3.05 -5.37 -15.73
C ILE A 136 -2.77 -4.06 -16.45
N LEU A 137 -1.91 -4.07 -17.46
CA LEU A 137 -1.57 -2.89 -18.25
C LEU A 137 -2.76 -2.44 -19.09
N GLU A 138 -3.52 -3.39 -19.67
CA GLU A 138 -4.77 -3.09 -20.38
C GLU A 138 -5.80 -2.41 -19.45
N ARG A 139 -5.97 -2.93 -18.22
CA ARG A 139 -6.83 -2.32 -17.20
C ARG A 139 -6.41 -0.89 -16.88
N LYS A 140 -5.12 -0.63 -16.66
CA LYS A 140 -4.59 0.72 -16.40
C LYS A 140 -4.84 1.66 -17.57
N ARG A 141 -4.58 1.21 -18.80
CA ARG A 141 -4.89 1.97 -20.04
C ARG A 141 -6.39 2.26 -20.20
N LYS A 142 -7.27 1.35 -19.80
CA LYS A 142 -8.71 1.57 -19.82
C LYS A 142 -9.11 2.70 -18.87
N TYR A 143 -8.55 2.74 -17.65
CA TYR A 143 -8.80 3.83 -16.70
C TYR A 143 -8.31 5.19 -17.23
N LEU A 144 -7.12 5.24 -17.84
CA LEU A 144 -6.64 6.45 -18.52
C LEU A 144 -7.63 6.96 -19.57
N ARG A 145 -8.12 6.07 -20.44
CA ARG A 145 -9.11 6.43 -21.47
C ARG A 145 -10.41 6.94 -20.85
N LEU A 146 -10.85 6.40 -19.71
CA LEU A 146 -12.06 6.83 -19.04
C LEU A 146 -11.92 8.23 -18.41
N GLN A 147 -10.74 8.59 -17.92
CA GLN A 147 -10.48 9.92 -17.35
C GLN A 147 -10.36 11.01 -18.41
N GLN A 148 -9.88 10.67 -19.61
CA GLN A 148 -9.84 11.59 -20.73
C GLN A 148 -11.24 11.90 -21.29
N LYS A 149 -12.25 11.09 -20.98
CA LYS A 149 -13.63 11.38 -21.39
C LYS A 149 -14.18 12.53 -20.55
N LEU A 150 -14.75 13.53 -21.23
CA LEU A 150 -15.56 14.55 -20.58
C LEU A 150 -16.68 13.85 -19.80
N ASN A 151 -16.69 14.03 -18.48
CA ASN A 151 -17.77 13.53 -17.66
C ASN A 151 -19.05 14.32 -17.99
N PRO A 152 -20.07 13.70 -18.61
CA PRO A 152 -21.27 14.41 -19.04
C PRO A 152 -22.12 14.91 -17.86
N PHE A 153 -21.84 14.43 -16.64
CA PHE A 153 -22.50 14.85 -15.40
C PHE A 153 -21.71 15.91 -14.63
N HIS A 154 -20.54 16.33 -15.12
CA HIS A 154 -19.73 17.37 -14.48
C HIS A 154 -20.24 18.77 -14.83
N HIS A 155 -21.48 19.07 -14.46
CA HIS A 155 -22.08 20.39 -14.58
C HIS A 155 -21.66 21.28 -13.40
N GLY A 156 -20.43 21.78 -13.41
CA GLY A 156 -19.91 22.72 -12.41
C GLY A 156 -18.88 23.66 -13.05
N ARG A 157 -19.06 24.98 -12.89
CA ARG A 157 -18.23 26.02 -13.53
C ARG A 157 -16.79 25.96 -13.02
N LYS A 158 -15.84 26.17 -13.94
CA LYS A 158 -14.43 26.47 -13.65
C LYS A 158 -14.31 27.77 -12.86
#